data_AF-A0A1I4S472-F1
#
_entry.id   AF-A0A1I4S472-F1
#
_cell.length_a   1.000
_cell.length_b   1.000
_cell.length_c   1.000
_cell.angle_alpha   90.00
_cell.angle_beta   90.00
_cell.angle_gamma   90.00
#
_symmetry.space_group_name_H-M   'P 1'
#
loop_
_entity.id
_entity.type
_entity.pdbx_description
1 polymer ?
#
loop_
_entity_poly.entity_id
_entity_poly.type
_entity_poly.pdbx_seq_one_letter_code
_entity_poly.pdbx_strand_id
1 'polypeptide(L)'
;MSILCSCTTKIITEYLAYPETAHLVIEHVKRFDKYEKELCLNELLDEAHRLGRYTLKVAAHFIAQSAGPSVDFAKIEKRLLRAAEDRSLSVYAKNEKVRWDSEMPACPYLEVHGDDMNTWLKENEPRIGPIFREPPPPITSKQIEPEITAISPEPWGVKAPNDLEPEQPCTNTWLEKNEPHIDPIFREPTFPITSRQVEPEITAVSSKPWEIRNPNDPEPEQPWFTPARYFARQHVKNDPTLLNKRKALSQKVTQSLTNAGVKKRGGRKPFCSSTILKALSNVSLG
;
A
#
# COMPACT_ATOMS: atom_id res chain seq x y z
N MET A 1 -4.96 9.79 0.51
CA MET A 1 -5.47 11.14 0.18
C MET A 1 -5.17 12.23 1.23
N SER A 2 -4.52 11.99 2.37
CA SER A 2 -4.38 13.04 3.42
C SER A 2 -3.03 13.77 3.53
N ILE A 3 -1.97 13.35 2.83
CA ILE A 3 -0.65 14.03 2.92
C ILE A 3 -0.48 15.10 1.84
N LEU A 4 -1.05 14.88 0.65
CA LEU A 4 -0.91 15.81 -0.47
C LEU A 4 -1.78 17.06 -0.32
N CYS A 5 -2.90 16.97 0.40
CA CYS A 5 -3.69 18.13 0.80
C CYS A 5 -2.85 19.11 1.65
N SER A 6 -1.98 18.63 2.54
CA SER A 6 -1.14 19.52 3.36
C SER A 6 -0.02 20.22 2.58
N CYS A 7 0.53 19.59 1.55
CA CYS A 7 1.60 20.19 0.72
C CYS A 7 1.04 21.19 -0.28
N THR A 8 -0.10 20.89 -0.92
CA THR A 8 -0.74 21.83 -1.85
C THR A 8 -1.28 23.05 -1.13
N THR A 9 -1.83 22.92 0.09
CA THR A 9 -2.29 24.07 0.86
C THR A 9 -1.15 25.03 1.23
N LYS A 10 0.04 24.52 1.62
CA LYS A 10 1.20 25.39 1.90
C LYS A 10 1.70 26.13 0.66
N ILE A 11 1.82 25.44 -0.48
CA ILE A 11 2.22 26.05 -1.75
C ILE A 11 1.19 27.10 -2.19
N ILE A 12 -0.12 26.80 -2.07
CA ILE A 12 -1.16 27.78 -2.42
C ILE A 12 -1.10 29.01 -1.50
N THR A 13 -0.86 28.83 -0.20
CA THR A 13 -0.83 29.96 0.76
C THR A 13 0.38 30.87 0.55
N GLU A 14 1.54 30.30 0.22
CA GLU A 14 2.79 31.05 0.00
C GLU A 14 2.77 31.83 -1.33
N TYR A 15 2.11 31.29 -2.36
CA TYR A 15 2.04 31.93 -3.68
C TYR A 15 0.86 32.90 -3.85
N LEU A 16 -0.17 32.84 -3.01
CA LEU A 16 -1.25 33.84 -2.99
C LEU A 16 -0.76 35.25 -2.60
N ALA A 17 0.47 35.38 -2.10
CA ALA A 17 1.12 36.67 -1.85
C ALA A 17 1.59 37.39 -3.13
N TYR A 18 1.64 36.71 -4.29
CA TYR A 18 2.17 37.25 -5.54
C TYR A 18 1.22 37.02 -6.73
N PRO A 19 0.30 37.96 -7.01
CA PRO A 19 -0.76 37.78 -8.02
C PRO A 19 -0.22 37.52 -9.43
N GLU A 20 0.97 38.02 -9.76
CA GLU A 20 1.62 37.80 -11.06
C GLU A 20 2.00 36.33 -11.28
N THR A 21 2.19 35.55 -10.21
CA THR A 21 2.61 34.13 -10.28
C THR A 21 1.46 33.13 -10.17
N ALA A 22 0.25 33.59 -9.87
CA ALA A 22 -0.91 32.71 -9.63
C ALA A 22 -1.22 31.79 -10.82
N HIS A 23 -1.02 32.27 -12.06
CA HIS A 23 -1.23 31.48 -13.27
C HIS A 23 -0.27 30.28 -13.37
N LEU A 24 1.00 30.43 -12.95
CA LEU A 24 1.99 29.35 -12.94
C LEU A 24 1.66 28.28 -11.89
N VAL A 25 1.15 28.69 -10.74
CA VAL A 25 0.73 27.74 -9.69
C VAL A 25 -0.49 26.95 -10.13
N ILE A 26 -1.47 27.60 -10.77
CA ILE A 26 -2.64 26.91 -11.34
C ILE A 26 -2.23 25.88 -12.40
N GLU A 27 -1.33 26.26 -13.32
CA GLU A 27 -0.73 25.35 -14.30
C GLU A 27 -0.01 24.17 -13.62
N HIS A 28 0.78 24.44 -12.58
CA HIS A 28 1.53 23.41 -11.86
C HIS A 28 0.61 22.45 -11.11
N VAL A 29 -0.43 22.95 -10.44
CA VAL A 29 -1.44 22.12 -9.76
C VAL A 29 -2.19 21.24 -10.76
N LYS A 30 -2.59 21.80 -11.93
CA LYS A 30 -3.21 21.01 -13.01
C LYS A 30 -2.27 19.91 -13.51
N ARG A 31 -0.98 20.22 -13.66
CA ARG A 31 0.03 19.26 -14.11
C ARG A 31 0.28 18.17 -13.07
N PHE A 32 0.31 18.54 -11.79
CA PHE A 32 0.49 17.60 -10.68
C PHE A 32 -0.71 16.66 -10.56
N ASP A 33 -1.94 17.18 -10.62
CA ASP A 33 -3.16 16.37 -10.60
C ASP A 33 -3.21 15.40 -11.80
N LYS A 34 -2.76 15.85 -12.98
CA LYS A 34 -2.59 14.98 -14.15
C LYS A 34 -1.59 13.85 -13.87
N TYR A 35 -0.40 14.16 -13.36
CA TYR A 35 0.63 13.16 -13.07
C TYR A 35 0.23 12.17 -11.96
N GLU A 36 -0.43 12.64 -10.90
CA GLU A 36 -0.87 11.75 -9.81
C GLU A 36 -1.94 10.77 -10.31
N LYS A 37 -2.85 11.24 -11.16
CA LYS A 37 -3.85 10.40 -11.84
C LYS A 37 -3.19 9.38 -12.76
N GLU A 38 -2.20 9.79 -13.57
CA GLU A 38 -1.45 8.88 -14.46
C GLU A 38 -0.65 7.83 -13.67
N LEU A 39 0.04 8.24 -12.60
CA LEU A 39 0.84 7.32 -11.77
C LEU A 39 -0.03 6.27 -11.07
N CYS A 40 -1.13 6.70 -10.43
CA CYS A 40 -2.06 5.77 -9.80
C CYS A 40 -2.71 4.84 -10.82
N LEU A 41 -2.95 5.31 -12.04
CA LEU A 41 -3.56 4.50 -13.09
C LEU A 41 -2.60 3.43 -13.61
N ASN A 42 -1.31 3.75 -13.75
CA ASN A 42 -0.30 2.78 -14.15
C ASN A 42 -0.13 1.66 -13.11
N GLU A 43 -0.07 2.00 -11.81
CA GLU A 43 -0.04 0.99 -10.74
C GLU A 43 -1.29 0.08 -10.76
N LEU A 44 -2.46 0.67 -11.02
CA LEU A 44 -3.70 -0.09 -11.17
C LEU A 44 -3.71 -0.97 -12.43
N LEU A 45 -3.10 -0.51 -13.52
CA LEU A 45 -2.96 -1.27 -14.77
C LEU A 45 -2.04 -2.48 -14.59
N ASP A 46 -0.92 -2.32 -13.89
CA ASP A 46 0.01 -3.42 -13.61
C ASP A 46 -0.65 -4.50 -12.73
N GLU A 47 -1.39 -4.07 -11.70
CA GLU A 47 -2.15 -4.99 -10.85
C GLU A 47 -3.27 -5.68 -11.64
N ALA A 48 -4.00 -4.94 -12.47
CA ALA A 48 -5.06 -5.48 -13.31
C ALA A 48 -4.52 -6.52 -14.32
N HIS A 49 -3.38 -6.24 -14.95
CA HIS A 49 -2.67 -7.19 -15.81
C HIS A 49 -2.28 -8.46 -15.07
N ARG A 50 -1.72 -8.33 -13.87
CA ARG A 50 -1.31 -9.48 -13.07
C ARG A 50 -2.49 -10.38 -12.70
N LEU A 51 -3.65 -9.79 -12.45
CA LEU A 51 -4.86 -10.51 -12.07
C LEU A 51 -5.71 -10.96 -13.26
N GLY A 52 -5.44 -10.45 -14.47
CA GLY A 52 -6.31 -10.63 -15.64
C GLY A 52 -7.71 -10.04 -15.45
N ARG A 53 -7.85 -9.03 -14.57
CA ARG A 53 -9.11 -8.39 -14.18
C ARG A 53 -8.98 -6.89 -14.26
N TYR A 54 -9.84 -6.25 -15.03
CA TYR A 54 -9.79 -4.81 -15.27
C TYR A 54 -11.09 -4.18 -14.82
N THR A 55 -11.04 -3.02 -14.16
CA THR A 55 -12.27 -2.22 -14.03
C THR A 55 -12.67 -1.67 -15.41
N LEU A 56 -13.95 -1.45 -15.67
CA LEU A 56 -14.42 -0.90 -16.96
C LEU A 56 -13.69 0.40 -17.33
N LYS A 57 -13.42 1.24 -16.33
CA LYS A 57 -12.65 2.48 -16.51
C LYS A 57 -11.19 2.22 -16.92
N VAL A 58 -10.52 1.28 -16.25
CA VAL A 58 -9.13 0.90 -16.57
C VAL A 58 -9.06 0.25 -17.96
N ALA A 59 -10.00 -0.62 -18.29
CA ALA A 59 -10.10 -1.25 -19.61
C ALA A 59 -10.32 -0.21 -20.72
N ALA A 60 -11.23 0.75 -20.53
CA ALA A 60 -11.46 1.82 -21.49
C ALA A 60 -10.20 2.66 -21.76
N HIS A 61 -9.45 2.97 -20.69
CA HIS A 61 -8.19 3.70 -20.82
C HIS A 61 -7.15 2.90 -21.61
N PHE A 62 -7.03 1.61 -21.31
CA PHE A 62 -6.10 0.71 -22.00
C PHE A 62 -6.42 0.55 -23.48
N ILE A 63 -7.71 0.44 -23.82
CA ILE A 63 -8.19 0.38 -25.20
C ILE A 63 -7.88 1.69 -25.94
N ALA A 64 -8.19 2.84 -25.35
CA ALA A 64 -7.91 4.14 -25.95
C ALA A 64 -6.41 4.36 -26.20
N GLN A 65 -5.57 3.94 -25.25
CA GLN A 65 -4.11 4.04 -25.38
C GLN A 65 -3.58 3.14 -26.51
N SER A 66 -4.13 1.94 -26.68
CA SER A 66 -3.67 0.96 -27.66
C SER A 66 -4.20 1.21 -29.08
N ALA A 67 -5.41 1.75 -29.20
CA ALA A 67 -6.02 2.09 -30.48
C ALA A 67 -5.50 3.40 -31.10
N GLY A 68 -4.78 4.20 -30.31
CA GLY A 68 -4.18 5.47 -30.74
C GLY A 68 -5.10 6.69 -30.56
N PRO A 69 -4.65 7.89 -30.96
CA PRO A 69 -5.29 9.17 -30.62
C PRO A 69 -6.67 9.38 -31.29
N SER A 70 -7.07 8.51 -32.21
CA SER A 70 -8.36 8.57 -32.91
C SER A 70 -9.53 8.06 -32.06
N VAL A 71 -9.25 7.35 -30.97
CA VAL A 71 -10.26 6.74 -30.11
C VAL A 71 -10.41 7.53 -28.81
N ASP A 72 -11.58 8.16 -28.66
CA ASP A 72 -11.92 8.91 -27.45
C ASP A 72 -12.22 7.96 -26.27
N PHE A 73 -11.45 8.10 -25.20
CA PHE A 73 -11.62 7.38 -23.93
C PHE A 73 -13.07 7.42 -23.42
N ALA A 74 -13.70 8.60 -23.40
CA ALA A 74 -15.04 8.76 -22.84
C ALA A 74 -16.09 7.99 -23.66
N LYS A 75 -15.86 7.87 -24.98
CA LYS A 75 -16.72 7.12 -25.88
C LYS A 75 -16.59 5.61 -25.66
N ILE A 76 -15.37 5.10 -25.44
CA ILE A 76 -15.14 3.68 -25.11
C ILE A 76 -15.72 3.35 -23.74
N GLU A 77 -15.47 4.18 -22.71
CA GLU A 77 -16.01 3.96 -21.36
C GLU A 77 -17.53 3.86 -21.39
N LYS A 78 -18.21 4.77 -22.09
CA LYS A 78 -19.67 4.75 -22.26
C LYS A 78 -20.17 3.51 -23.01
N ARG A 79 -19.43 3.03 -24.01
CA ARG A 79 -19.77 1.79 -24.74
C ARG A 79 -19.64 0.57 -23.84
N LEU A 80 -18.57 0.46 -23.06
CA LEU A 80 -18.37 -0.64 -22.12
C LEU A 80 -19.44 -0.67 -21.02
N LEU A 81 -19.81 0.50 -20.48
CA LEU A 81 -20.90 0.61 -19.50
C LEU A 81 -22.23 0.13 -20.10
N ARG A 82 -22.57 0.60 -21.30
CA ARG A 82 -23.79 0.16 -21.99
C ARG A 82 -23.76 -1.34 -22.29
N ALA A 83 -22.62 -1.87 -22.72
CA ALA A 83 -22.47 -3.30 -22.99
C ALA A 83 -22.67 -4.14 -21.73
N ALA A 84 -22.23 -3.65 -20.57
CA ALA A 84 -22.47 -4.26 -19.27
C ALA A 84 -23.95 -4.19 -18.85
N GLU A 85 -24.62 -3.04 -19.04
CA GLU A 85 -26.06 -2.86 -18.78
C GLU A 85 -26.91 -3.79 -19.66
N ASP A 86 -26.58 -3.87 -20.96
CA ASP A 86 -27.25 -4.73 -21.95
C ASP A 86 -26.86 -6.22 -21.79
N ARG A 87 -26.01 -6.55 -20.82
CA ARG A 87 -25.51 -7.92 -20.52
C ARG A 87 -24.75 -8.59 -21.67
N SER A 88 -24.35 -7.81 -22.68
CA SER A 88 -23.49 -8.26 -23.79
C SER A 88 -22.03 -8.42 -23.38
N LEU A 89 -21.60 -7.76 -22.30
CA LEU A 89 -20.29 -7.91 -21.68
C LEU A 89 -20.45 -8.53 -20.29
N SER A 90 -19.76 -9.64 -20.04
CA SER A 90 -19.71 -10.26 -18.71
C SER A 90 -18.91 -9.40 -17.74
N VAL A 91 -19.57 -8.88 -16.71
CA VAL A 91 -18.96 -8.07 -15.66
C VAL A 91 -19.18 -8.70 -14.29
N TYR A 92 -18.31 -8.35 -13.34
CA TYR A 92 -18.22 -8.94 -12.02
C TYR A 92 -18.12 -7.82 -10.99
N ALA A 93 -18.68 -8.03 -9.80
CA ALA A 93 -18.41 -7.13 -8.70
C ALA A 93 -16.94 -7.29 -8.25
N LYS A 94 -16.42 -6.26 -7.59
CA LYS A 94 -15.02 -6.20 -7.18
C LYS A 94 -14.62 -7.42 -6.34
N ASN A 95 -13.61 -8.17 -6.79
CA ASN A 95 -13.11 -9.40 -6.16
C ASN A 95 -14.11 -10.57 -6.13
N GLU A 96 -15.27 -10.47 -6.76
CA GLU A 96 -16.21 -11.57 -6.84
C GLU A 96 -15.86 -12.49 -8.02
N LYS A 97 -16.37 -13.72 -7.95
CA LYS A 97 -16.31 -14.69 -9.06
C LYS A 97 -17.66 -14.85 -9.75
N VAL A 98 -18.71 -14.31 -9.14
CA VAL A 98 -20.08 -14.43 -9.64
C VAL A 98 -20.31 -13.28 -10.61
N ARG A 99 -20.90 -13.61 -11.76
CA ARG A 99 -21.33 -12.61 -12.74
C ARG A 99 -22.31 -11.65 -12.06
N TRP A 100 -22.11 -10.37 -12.28
CA TRP A 100 -23.01 -9.35 -11.80
C TRP A 100 -24.33 -9.43 -12.59
N ASP A 101 -25.42 -9.71 -11.88
CA ASP A 101 -26.79 -9.86 -12.43
C ASP A 101 -27.78 -8.94 -11.70
N SER A 102 -27.28 -7.84 -11.14
CA SER A 102 -28.12 -6.89 -10.40
C SER A 102 -28.98 -6.06 -11.36
N GLU A 103 -30.19 -5.72 -10.94
CA GLU A 103 -31.06 -4.75 -11.63
C GLU A 103 -30.55 -3.30 -11.49
N MET A 104 -29.50 -3.06 -10.69
CA MET A 104 -28.88 -1.75 -10.56
C MET A 104 -28.17 -1.34 -11.86
N PRO A 105 -28.01 -0.04 -12.16
CA PRO A 105 -27.23 0.40 -13.31
C PRO A 105 -25.75 -0.01 -13.17
N ALA A 106 -25.10 -0.31 -14.29
CA ALA A 106 -23.69 -0.67 -14.30
C ALA A 106 -22.84 0.50 -13.79
N CYS A 107 -21.83 0.22 -12.97
CA CYS A 107 -20.93 1.24 -12.47
C CYS A 107 -19.52 1.09 -13.06
N PRO A 108 -18.74 2.19 -13.20
CA PRO A 108 -17.37 2.13 -13.75
C PRO A 108 -16.39 1.27 -12.95
N TYR A 109 -16.76 0.88 -11.73
CA TYR A 109 -15.95 0.09 -10.81
C TYR A 109 -16.20 -1.42 -10.92
N LEU A 110 -17.12 -1.85 -11.80
CA LEU A 110 -17.28 -3.27 -12.14
C LEU A 110 -16.03 -3.79 -12.84
N GLU A 111 -15.69 -5.04 -12.54
CA GLU A 111 -14.53 -5.73 -13.09
C GLU A 111 -14.95 -6.58 -14.29
N VAL A 112 -14.05 -6.76 -15.24
CA VAL A 112 -14.20 -7.62 -16.40
C VAL A 112 -12.92 -8.42 -16.59
N HIS A 113 -13.07 -9.70 -16.94
CA HIS A 113 -11.94 -10.55 -17.26
C HIS A 113 -11.36 -10.19 -18.63
N GLY A 114 -10.04 -10.26 -18.77
CA GLY A 114 -9.35 -9.95 -20.04
C GLY A 114 -9.89 -10.73 -21.24
N ASP A 115 -10.24 -12.00 -21.02
CA ASP A 115 -10.72 -12.92 -22.08
C ASP A 115 -12.14 -12.57 -22.54
N ASP A 116 -13.02 -12.25 -21.59
CA ASP A 116 -14.38 -11.77 -21.85
C ASP A 116 -14.32 -10.45 -22.64
N MET A 117 -13.39 -9.55 -22.28
CA MET A 117 -13.17 -8.28 -22.96
C MET A 117 -12.63 -8.47 -24.38
N ASN A 118 -11.65 -9.36 -24.59
CA ASN A 118 -11.12 -9.66 -25.92
C ASN A 118 -12.19 -10.27 -26.83
N THR A 119 -13.04 -11.15 -26.28
CA THR A 119 -14.20 -11.71 -27.00
C THR A 119 -15.14 -10.61 -27.45
N TRP A 120 -15.51 -9.72 -26.52
CA TRP A 120 -16.39 -8.60 -26.82
C TRP A 120 -15.78 -7.63 -27.86
N LEU A 121 -14.49 -7.31 -27.75
CA LEU A 121 -13.78 -6.45 -28.72
C LEU A 121 -13.75 -7.08 -30.11
N LYS A 122 -13.53 -8.39 -30.22
CA LYS A 122 -13.53 -9.10 -31.50
C LYS A 122 -14.88 -8.99 -32.21
N GLU A 123 -15.97 -9.04 -31.46
CA GLU A 123 -17.34 -8.97 -32.00
C GLU A 123 -17.79 -7.53 -32.30
N ASN A 124 -17.45 -6.57 -31.44
CA ASN A 124 -18.02 -5.22 -31.48
C ASN A 124 -17.07 -4.16 -32.06
N GLU A 125 -15.75 -4.36 -31.94
CA GLU A 125 -14.72 -3.40 -32.32
C GLU A 125 -13.54 -4.10 -33.04
N PRO A 126 -13.78 -4.82 -34.16
CA PRO A 126 -12.77 -5.68 -34.79
C PRO A 126 -11.52 -4.93 -35.31
N ARG A 127 -11.57 -3.60 -35.36
CA ARG A 127 -10.41 -2.75 -35.71
C ARG A 127 -9.40 -2.65 -34.56
N ILE A 128 -9.85 -2.92 -33.34
CA ILE A 128 -9.03 -2.97 -32.14
C ILE A 128 -8.67 -4.45 -31.96
N GLY A 129 -7.42 -4.81 -32.27
CA GLY A 129 -6.94 -6.18 -32.10
C GLY A 129 -7.03 -6.65 -30.63
N PRO A 130 -6.81 -7.94 -30.34
CA PRO A 130 -6.78 -8.42 -28.96
C PRO A 130 -5.66 -7.71 -28.19
N ILE A 131 -6.03 -6.98 -27.13
CA ILE A 131 -5.09 -6.14 -26.37
C ILE A 131 -4.79 -6.75 -25.00
N PHE A 132 -5.78 -7.38 -24.38
CA PHE A 132 -5.64 -7.90 -23.03
C PHE A 132 -4.90 -9.23 -23.08
N ARG A 133 -3.82 -9.36 -22.32
CA ARG A 133 -3.08 -10.63 -22.24
C ARG A 133 -3.84 -11.59 -21.33
N GLU A 134 -3.90 -12.85 -21.74
CA GLU A 134 -4.26 -13.92 -20.81
C GLU A 134 -3.29 -13.89 -19.62
N PRO A 135 -3.79 -13.94 -18.38
CA PRO A 135 -2.91 -14.03 -17.22
C PRO A 135 -2.04 -15.28 -17.36
N PRO A 136 -0.77 -15.25 -16.93
CA PRO A 136 0.06 -16.45 -16.93
C PRO A 136 -0.69 -17.56 -16.18
N PRO A 137 -0.70 -18.80 -16.68
CA PRO A 137 -1.41 -19.89 -16.03
C PRO A 137 -0.94 -19.96 -14.57
N PRO A 138 -1.86 -20.18 -13.61
CA PRO A 138 -1.49 -20.26 -12.21
C PRO A 138 -0.39 -21.32 -12.08
N ILE A 139 0.77 -20.92 -11.55
CA ILE A 139 1.89 -21.81 -11.31
C ILE A 139 1.36 -22.91 -10.40
N THR A 140 1.02 -24.04 -11.00
CA THR A 140 0.42 -25.14 -10.28
C THR A 140 1.56 -25.76 -9.50
N SER A 141 1.43 -25.89 -8.17
CA SER A 141 2.50 -26.30 -7.25
C SER A 141 3.20 -27.62 -7.59
N LYS A 142 2.76 -28.33 -8.63
CA LYS A 142 3.38 -29.52 -9.19
C LYS A 142 4.55 -29.24 -10.16
N GLN A 143 4.75 -28.00 -10.61
CA GLN A 143 5.83 -27.65 -11.56
C GLN A 143 7.06 -27.02 -10.91
N ILE A 144 7.09 -26.88 -9.58
CA ILE A 144 8.32 -26.57 -8.85
C ILE A 144 8.96 -27.89 -8.43
N GLU A 145 9.36 -28.71 -9.40
CA GLU A 145 10.47 -29.65 -9.15
C GLU A 145 11.74 -28.79 -9.18
N PRO A 146 12.51 -28.74 -8.08
CA PRO A 146 13.76 -28.00 -8.09
C PRO A 146 14.71 -28.75 -9.02
N GLU A 147 14.90 -28.24 -10.24
CA GLU A 147 16.03 -28.59 -11.08
C GLU A 147 17.28 -28.02 -10.40
N ILE A 148 17.77 -28.75 -9.39
CA ILE A 148 19.06 -28.51 -8.75
C ILE A 148 20.11 -28.97 -9.76
N THR A 149 20.36 -28.17 -10.78
CA THR A 149 21.58 -28.30 -11.58
C THR A 149 22.73 -27.86 -10.67
N ALA A 150 23.59 -28.83 -10.34
CA ALA A 150 24.78 -28.62 -9.53
C ALA A 150 25.66 -27.52 -10.16
N ILE A 151 25.67 -26.34 -9.54
CA ILE A 151 26.59 -25.27 -9.90
C ILE A 151 27.95 -25.61 -9.29
N SER A 152 28.89 -25.94 -10.19
CA SER A 152 30.31 -26.11 -9.91
C SER A 152 30.88 -24.80 -9.30
N PRO A 153 31.65 -24.86 -8.21
CA PRO A 153 32.20 -23.66 -7.59
C PRO A 153 33.33 -23.07 -8.45
N GLU A 154 33.10 -21.90 -9.05
CA GLU A 154 34.17 -21.07 -9.60
C GLU A 154 34.82 -20.20 -8.50
N PRO A 155 36.13 -19.94 -8.59
CA PRO A 155 36.91 -19.21 -7.59
C PRO A 155 36.65 -17.70 -7.63
N TRP A 156 36.28 -17.15 -6.47
CA TRP A 156 36.01 -15.73 -6.26
C TRP A 156 37.28 -14.88 -6.34
N GLY A 157 37.47 -14.21 -7.48
CA GLY A 157 38.39 -13.07 -7.61
C GLY A 157 37.74 -11.79 -7.08
N VAL A 158 38.07 -11.42 -5.84
CA VAL A 158 37.63 -10.16 -5.23
C VAL A 158 38.39 -8.99 -5.86
N LYS A 159 37.69 -8.09 -6.54
CA LYS A 159 38.14 -6.70 -6.74
C LYS A 159 37.15 -5.77 -6.04
N ALA A 160 37.66 -5.06 -5.04
CA ALA A 160 36.95 -4.02 -4.32
C ALA A 160 36.76 -2.79 -5.22
N PRO A 161 35.56 -2.19 -5.25
CA PRO A 161 35.38 -0.79 -5.59
C PRO A 161 35.36 0.02 -4.29
N ASN A 162 36.43 0.80 -4.09
CA ASN A 162 36.32 2.08 -3.41
C ASN A 162 35.37 2.94 -4.24
N ASP A 163 34.36 3.54 -3.59
CA ASP A 163 33.86 4.90 -3.80
C ASP A 163 32.54 5.05 -3.04
N LEU A 164 32.66 5.40 -1.76
CA LEU A 164 31.55 5.84 -0.92
C LEU A 164 31.36 7.35 -1.15
N GLU A 165 30.30 7.72 -1.86
CA GLU A 165 29.81 9.10 -1.90
C GLU A 165 29.23 9.50 -0.52
N PRO A 166 29.41 10.76 -0.09
CA PRO A 166 28.94 11.23 1.21
C PRO A 166 27.42 11.42 1.25
N GLU A 167 26.77 10.78 2.21
CA GLU A 167 25.34 10.96 2.50
C GLU A 167 25.02 12.42 2.86
N GLN A 168 24.00 12.97 2.19
CA GLN A 168 23.45 14.28 2.50
C GLN A 168 22.84 14.31 3.90
N PRO A 169 23.16 15.30 4.75
CA PRO A 169 22.54 15.46 6.05
C PRO A 169 21.13 16.04 5.91
N CYS A 170 20.11 15.29 6.35
CA CYS A 170 18.80 15.86 6.64
C CYS A 170 18.86 16.66 7.95
N THR A 171 19.24 17.94 7.87
CA THR A 171 19.13 18.86 9.00
C THR A 171 17.71 19.41 9.08
N ASN A 172 16.93 18.94 10.05
CA ASN A 172 15.80 19.70 10.59
C ASN A 172 16.17 20.12 12.01
N THR A 173 16.63 21.36 12.12
CA THR A 173 16.94 22.05 13.38
C THR A 173 15.77 22.97 13.72
N TRP A 174 15.31 22.91 14.98
CA TRP A 174 14.43 23.86 15.71
C TRP A 174 12.93 23.96 15.35
N LEU A 175 12.06 23.57 16.32
CA LEU A 175 11.27 24.54 17.09
C LEU A 175 10.72 23.88 18.38
N GLU A 176 11.32 24.23 19.52
CA GLU A 176 10.70 24.17 20.85
C GLU A 176 9.71 25.33 21.01
N LYS A 177 8.79 25.17 21.98
CA LYS A 177 7.84 26.14 22.57
C LYS A 177 6.55 26.42 21.79
N ASN A 178 5.47 25.81 22.26
CA ASN A 178 4.38 26.47 23.01
C ASN A 178 3.18 25.51 23.13
N GLU A 179 3.02 24.86 24.29
CA GLU A 179 1.76 24.21 24.65
C GLU A 179 0.91 25.19 25.47
N PRO A 180 -0.37 25.42 25.12
CA PRO A 180 -1.27 26.15 25.99
C PRO A 180 -1.71 25.26 27.17
N HIS A 181 -1.57 25.83 28.36
CA HIS A 181 -2.09 25.34 29.62
C HIS A 181 -3.62 25.17 29.52
N ILE A 182 -4.11 23.93 29.68
CA ILE A 182 -5.53 23.62 29.85
C ILE A 182 -5.75 23.21 31.31
N ASP A 183 -6.54 24.00 32.03
CA ASP A 183 -7.01 23.69 33.38
C ASP A 183 -7.94 22.48 33.38
N PRO A 184 -7.79 21.50 34.29
CA PRO A 184 -8.79 20.47 34.49
C PRO A 184 -9.74 20.87 35.63
N ILE A 185 -10.94 21.34 35.30
CA ILE A 185 -12.07 21.38 36.24
C ILE A 185 -13.24 20.64 35.61
N PHE A 186 -13.28 19.32 35.81
CA PHE A 186 -14.54 18.59 35.89
C PHE A 186 -14.37 17.37 36.79
N ARG A 187 -14.94 17.43 37.99
CA ARG A 187 -15.05 16.28 38.91
C ARG A 187 -16.27 15.48 38.49
N GLU A 188 -16.05 14.26 37.99
CA GLU A 188 -17.13 13.29 37.86
C GLU A 188 -17.35 12.49 39.16
N PRO A 189 -18.60 12.10 39.44
CA PRO A 189 -18.99 11.43 40.68
C PRO A 189 -18.47 9.98 40.77
N THR A 190 -17.93 9.67 41.94
CA THR A 190 -17.43 8.37 42.34
C THR A 190 -18.58 7.37 42.49
N PHE A 191 -18.66 6.39 41.60
CA PHE A 191 -19.47 5.19 41.83
C PHE A 191 -18.61 4.08 42.46
N PRO A 192 -19.13 3.31 43.42
CA PRO A 192 -18.40 2.22 44.05
C PRO A 192 -18.19 1.07 43.05
N ILE A 193 -16.92 0.83 42.72
CA ILE A 193 -16.49 -0.31 41.90
C ILE A 193 -16.56 -1.57 42.79
N THR A 194 -17.61 -2.35 42.59
CA THR A 194 -17.71 -3.73 43.09
C THR A 194 -16.59 -4.55 42.45
N SER A 195 -15.64 -4.97 43.28
CA SER A 195 -14.52 -5.83 42.92
C SER A 195 -15.05 -7.19 42.44
N ARG A 196 -15.04 -7.39 41.12
CA ARG A 196 -15.25 -8.69 40.50
C ARG A 196 -13.87 -9.22 40.13
N GLN A 197 -13.37 -10.19 40.90
CA GLN A 197 -12.20 -10.97 40.53
C GLN A 197 -12.52 -11.68 39.22
N VAL A 198 -11.99 -11.16 38.11
CA VAL A 198 -11.98 -11.82 36.82
C VAL A 198 -10.72 -12.68 36.79
N GLU A 199 -10.93 -13.96 36.99
CA GLU A 199 -10.00 -15.05 36.78
C GLU A 199 -9.46 -14.96 35.33
N PRO A 200 -8.14 -15.10 35.09
CA PRO A 200 -7.57 -14.87 33.77
C PRO A 200 -8.02 -15.95 32.79
N GLU A 201 -9.03 -15.64 32.01
CA GLU A 201 -9.51 -16.41 30.88
C GLU A 201 -8.40 -16.48 29.82
N ILE A 202 -7.69 -17.61 29.78
CA ILE A 202 -6.72 -17.96 28.75
C ILE A 202 -7.49 -18.12 27.44
N THR A 203 -7.72 -17.01 26.75
CA THR A 203 -8.46 -16.95 25.50
C THR A 203 -7.62 -17.57 24.38
N ALA A 204 -8.06 -18.77 24.00
CA ALA A 204 -7.86 -19.48 22.76
C ALA A 204 -7.06 -18.76 21.64
N VAL A 205 -5.83 -19.23 21.46
CA VAL A 205 -5.13 -19.49 20.18
C VAL A 205 -5.35 -18.46 19.05
N SER A 206 -5.00 -17.19 19.27
CA SER A 206 -4.65 -16.34 18.13
C SER A 206 -3.39 -16.92 17.49
N SER A 207 -3.49 -17.32 16.22
CA SER A 207 -2.52 -18.13 15.48
C SER A 207 -1.18 -17.43 15.17
N LYS A 208 -0.95 -16.24 15.73
CA LYS A 208 0.21 -15.40 15.42
C LYS A 208 0.98 -15.06 16.69
N PRO A 209 2.22 -15.58 16.85
CA PRO A 209 2.99 -15.38 18.09
C PRO A 209 3.33 -13.91 18.35
N TRP A 210 3.33 -13.06 17.32
CA TRP A 210 3.59 -11.62 17.44
C TRP A 210 2.38 -10.78 17.87
N GLU A 211 1.21 -11.38 18.08
CA GLU A 211 0.04 -10.71 18.68
C GLU A 211 0.00 -10.87 20.21
N ILE A 212 0.78 -11.80 20.76
CA ILE A 212 0.87 -12.05 22.19
C ILE A 212 1.73 -10.97 22.86
N ARG A 213 1.14 -10.21 23.78
CA ARG A 213 1.84 -9.18 24.55
C ARG A 213 2.81 -9.82 25.55
N ASN A 214 4.04 -9.32 25.60
CA ASN A 214 4.97 -9.68 26.67
C ASN A 214 4.65 -8.88 27.95
N PRO A 215 4.54 -9.53 29.13
CA PRO A 215 4.21 -8.84 30.38
C PRO A 215 5.25 -7.80 30.82
N ASN A 216 6.50 -7.92 30.37
CA ASN A 216 7.58 -6.97 30.69
C ASN A 216 7.57 -5.73 29.80
N ASP A 217 6.71 -5.68 28.77
CA ASP A 217 6.62 -4.53 27.88
C ASP A 217 5.66 -3.46 28.43
N PRO A 218 6.00 -2.16 28.28
CA PRO A 218 5.07 -1.08 28.58
C PRO A 218 3.83 -1.22 27.70
N GLU A 219 2.71 -0.70 28.18
CA GLU A 219 1.44 -0.77 27.44
C GLU A 219 1.59 -0.16 26.04
N PRO A 220 1.23 -0.90 24.97
CA PRO A 220 1.43 -0.42 23.61
C PRO A 220 0.41 0.68 23.28
N GLU A 221 0.88 1.90 23.00
CA GLU A 221 0.02 3.01 22.51
C GLU A 221 -0.64 2.71 21.17
N GLN A 222 -0.05 1.80 20.39
CA GLN A 222 -0.52 1.43 19.06
C GLN A 222 -0.48 -0.09 18.90
N PRO A 223 -1.46 -0.70 18.21
CA PRO A 223 -1.56 -2.15 18.10
C PRO A 223 -0.37 -2.80 17.39
N TRP A 224 0.34 -2.06 16.54
CA TRP A 224 1.52 -2.53 15.82
C TRP A 224 2.81 -2.49 16.65
N PHE A 225 2.82 -1.90 17.86
CA PHE A 225 3.99 -1.91 18.74
C PHE A 225 4.33 -3.33 19.21
N THR A 226 3.31 -4.12 19.58
CA THR A 226 3.49 -5.52 20.02
C THR A 226 4.23 -6.37 18.98
N PRO A 227 3.80 -6.44 17.70
CA PRO A 227 4.54 -7.20 16.71
C PRO A 227 5.92 -6.61 16.41
N ALA A 228 6.09 -5.29 16.44
CA ALA A 228 7.40 -4.67 16.24
C ALA A 228 8.42 -5.11 17.31
N ARG A 229 8.00 -5.11 18.59
CA ARG A 229 8.83 -5.54 19.73
C ARG A 229 9.12 -7.04 19.67
N TYR A 230 8.14 -7.85 19.28
CA TYR A 230 8.33 -9.28 19.05
C TYR A 230 9.43 -9.55 18.02
N PHE A 231 9.31 -8.97 16.82
CA PHE A 231 10.31 -9.19 15.76
C PHE A 231 11.69 -8.64 16.14
N ALA A 232 11.74 -7.52 16.88
CA ALA A 232 13.01 -6.98 17.37
C ALA A 232 13.74 -7.98 18.27
N ARG A 233 13.04 -8.66 19.19
CA ARG A 233 13.60 -9.72 20.03
C ARG A 233 14.08 -10.92 19.21
N GLN A 234 13.34 -11.33 18.19
CA GLN A 234 13.76 -12.43 17.31
C GLN A 234 15.06 -12.08 16.58
N HIS A 235 15.17 -10.85 16.06
CA HIS A 235 16.41 -10.38 15.43
C HIS A 235 17.58 -10.30 16.41
N VAL A 236 17.37 -9.79 17.62
CA VAL A 236 18.41 -9.71 18.67
C VAL A 236 18.83 -11.09 19.17
N LYS A 237 17.90 -12.03 19.32
CA LYS A 237 18.18 -13.42 19.67
C LYS A 237 19.10 -14.10 18.65
N ASN A 238 18.91 -13.78 17.37
CA ASN A 238 19.73 -14.31 16.28
C ASN A 238 21.07 -13.57 16.14
N ASP A 239 21.08 -12.25 16.36
CA ASP A 239 22.27 -11.41 16.26
C ASP A 239 22.29 -10.36 17.40
N PRO A 240 22.96 -10.68 18.52
CA PRO A 240 23.05 -9.79 19.68
C PRO A 240 23.74 -8.45 19.38
N THR A 241 24.55 -8.36 18.32
CA THR A 241 25.25 -7.13 17.96
C THR A 241 24.29 -6.01 17.51
N LEU A 242 23.06 -6.37 17.14
CA LEU A 242 22.00 -5.43 16.74
C LEU A 242 21.53 -4.53 17.89
N LEU A 243 21.76 -4.92 19.15
CA LEU A 243 21.46 -4.06 20.31
C LEU A 243 22.20 -2.72 20.23
N ASN A 244 23.46 -2.75 19.80
CA ASN A 244 24.29 -1.55 19.62
C ASN A 244 23.97 -0.81 18.31
N LYS A 245 23.25 -1.45 17.38
CA LYS A 245 22.93 -0.93 16.04
C LYS A 245 21.43 -0.74 15.85
N ARG A 246 20.79 0.03 16.76
CA ARG A 246 19.32 0.24 16.77
C ARG A 246 18.72 0.68 15.43
N LYS A 247 19.41 1.50 14.64
CA LYS A 247 18.95 1.90 13.29
C LYS A 247 18.89 0.72 12.32
N ALA A 248 19.90 -0.16 12.34
CA ALA A 248 19.91 -1.36 11.51
C ALA A 248 18.85 -2.38 11.98
N LEU A 249 18.67 -2.51 13.30
CA LEU A 249 17.61 -3.34 13.88
C LEU A 249 16.23 -2.86 13.43
N SER A 250 15.95 -1.56 13.46
CA SER A 250 14.64 -1.03 13.07
C SER A 250 14.32 -1.23 11.59
N GLN A 251 15.34 -1.17 10.71
CA GLN A 251 15.19 -1.52 9.30
C GLN A 251 14.82 -3.00 9.11
N LYS A 252 15.51 -3.92 9.79
CA LYS A 252 15.19 -5.36 9.76
C LYS A 252 13.77 -5.63 10.27
N VAL A 253 13.36 -4.97 11.35
CA VAL A 253 11.99 -5.07 11.90
C VAL A 253 10.96 -4.52 10.92
N THR A 254 11.22 -3.41 10.25
CA THR A 254 10.34 -2.90 9.17
C THR A 254 10.12 -3.96 8.10
N GLN A 255 11.18 -4.66 7.66
CA GLN A 255 11.06 -5.73 6.66
C GLN A 255 10.21 -6.89 7.19
N SER A 256 10.46 -7.36 8.42
CA SER A 256 9.68 -8.45 9.02
C SER A 256 8.20 -8.11 9.18
N LEU A 257 7.87 -6.89 9.63
CA LEU A 257 6.48 -6.42 9.71
C LEU A 257 5.81 -6.39 8.35
N THR A 258 6.52 -5.89 7.34
CA THR A 258 6.04 -5.83 5.95
C THR A 258 5.75 -7.23 5.41
N ASN A 259 6.64 -8.18 5.66
CA ASN A 259 6.48 -9.59 5.27
C ASN A 259 5.33 -10.27 6.03
N ALA A 260 5.10 -9.91 7.29
CA ALA A 260 3.97 -10.39 8.10
C ALA A 260 2.63 -9.72 7.76
N GLY A 261 2.59 -8.81 6.77
CA GLY A 261 1.39 -8.06 6.38
C GLY A 261 1.02 -6.93 7.34
N VAL A 262 1.84 -6.65 8.35
CA VAL A 262 1.62 -5.56 9.32
C VAL A 262 2.17 -4.26 8.71
N LYS A 263 1.28 -3.47 8.11
CA LYS A 263 1.61 -2.21 7.41
C LYS A 263 0.70 -1.07 7.88
N LYS A 264 1.13 0.18 7.68
CA LYS A 264 0.29 1.37 7.94
C LYS A 264 -0.88 1.45 6.95
N ARG A 265 -1.94 2.16 7.36
CA ARG A 265 -3.09 2.58 6.52
C ARG A 265 -3.79 1.40 5.82
N GLY A 266 -4.21 0.41 6.61
CA GLY A 266 -4.94 -0.75 6.09
C GLY A 266 -4.10 -1.59 5.11
N GLY A 267 -2.83 -1.86 5.44
CA GLY A 267 -2.04 -2.82 4.68
C GLY A 267 -1.22 -2.26 3.50
N ARG A 268 -1.22 -0.93 3.26
CA ARG A 268 -0.65 -0.38 2.01
C ARG A 268 0.82 0.02 2.11
N LYS A 269 1.22 0.73 3.17
CA LYS A 269 2.58 1.32 3.25
C LYS A 269 3.40 0.72 4.39
N PRO A 270 4.66 0.32 4.17
CA PRO A 270 5.53 -0.13 5.25
C PRO A 270 5.78 0.98 6.29
N PHE A 271 6.13 0.57 7.50
CA PHE A 271 6.51 1.51 8.56
C PHE A 271 7.91 2.07 8.29
N CYS A 272 8.07 3.40 8.42
CA CYS A 272 9.41 4.00 8.37
C CYS A 272 10.23 3.52 9.58
N SER A 273 11.53 3.28 9.37
CA SER A 273 12.46 2.82 10.42
C SER A 273 12.48 3.75 11.65
N SER A 274 12.38 5.07 11.44
CA SER A 274 12.27 6.06 12.51
C SER A 274 10.99 5.93 13.35
N THR A 275 9.88 5.48 12.73
CA THR A 275 8.64 5.16 13.47
C THR A 275 8.81 3.90 14.30
N ILE A 276 9.47 2.88 13.75
CA ILE A 276 9.76 1.64 14.49
C ILE A 276 10.64 1.93 15.71
N LEU A 277 11.61 2.86 15.62
CA LEU A 277 12.43 3.24 16.78
C LEU A 277 11.61 3.72 17.98
N LYS A 278 10.46 4.37 17.76
CA LYS A 278 9.54 4.76 18.86
C LYS A 278 8.90 3.55 19.55
N ALA A 279 8.60 2.48 18.80
CA ALA A 279 8.06 1.26 19.41
C ALA A 279 9.11 0.50 20.23
N LEU A 280 10.40 0.70 19.90
CA LEU A 280 11.54 0.07 20.56
C LEU A 280 12.14 0.91 21.70
N SER A 281 11.73 2.17 21.87
CA SER A 281 12.15 2.99 23.01
C SER A 281 11.53 2.46 24.30
N ASN A 282 12.32 2.44 25.37
CA ASN A 282 11.93 1.96 26.71
C ASN A 282 11.52 0.48 26.78
N VAL A 283 12.02 -0.35 25.86
CA VAL A 283 11.80 -1.80 25.84
C VAL A 283 13.13 -2.51 26.07
N SER A 284 13.13 -3.51 26.97
CA SER A 284 14.24 -4.45 27.07
C SER A 284 14.11 -5.53 25.98
N LEU A 285 15.08 -5.57 25.06
CA LEU A 285 15.07 -6.44 23.87
C LEU A 285 15.95 -7.69 24.00
N GLY A 286 16.64 -7.85 25.12
CA GLY A 286 17.50 -8.97 25.48
C GLY A 286 17.74 -8.92 26.98
#